data_AF-K4KZU1-F1
#
_entry.id   AF-K4KZU1-F1
#
_cell.length_a   1.000
_cell.length_b   1.000
_cell.length_c   1.000
_cell.angle_alpha   90.00
_cell.angle_beta   90.00
_cell.angle_gamma   90.00
#
_symmetry.space_group_name_H-M   'P 1'
#
loop_
_entity.id
_entity.type
_entity.pdbx_description
1 polymer ?
#
loop_
_entity_poly.entity_id
_entity_poly.type
_entity_poly.pdbx_seq_one_letter_code
_entity_poly.pdbx_strand_id
1 'polypeptide(L)' 'MTERESEILVRIAKGLRNKEIAASLGISKRTVEYHVSNILEKLGVKSRLEAALNYQEIKSGLK' A
#
# COMPACT_ATOMS: atom_id res chain seq x y z
N MET A 1 -7.28 1.68 -9.12
CA MET A 1 -5.92 1.53 -8.56
C MET A 1 -5.00 1.07 -9.69
N THR A 2 -3.74 1.53 -9.75
CA THR A 2 -2.77 1.08 -10.76
C THR A 2 -2.11 -0.24 -10.34
N GLU A 3 -1.42 -0.91 -11.27
CA GLU A 3 -0.64 -2.12 -10.97
C GLU A 3 0.43 -1.85 -9.90
N ARG A 4 1.19 -0.75 -10.04
CA ARG A 4 2.21 -0.37 -9.06
C ARG A 4 1.62 -0.06 -7.67
N GLU A 5 0.49 0.64 -7.63
CA GLU A 5 -0.22 0.91 -6.37
C GLU A 5 -0.69 -0.38 -5.71
N SER A 6 -1.18 -1.34 -6.50
CA SER A 6 -1.59 -2.65 -6.01
C SER A 6 -0.40 -3.41 -5.41
N GLU A 7 0.73 -3.44 -6.12
CA GLU A 7 1.97 -4.07 -5.65
C GLU A 7 2.47 -3.48 -4.32
N ILE A 8 2.37 -2.17 -4.17
CA ILE A 8 2.74 -1.45 -2.94
C ILE A 8 1.74 -1.77 -1.83
N LEU A 9 0.43 -1.78 -2.11
CA LEU A 9 -0.61 -2.12 -1.14
C LEU A 9 -0.42 -3.54 -0.59
N VAL A 10 -0.08 -4.53 -1.43
CA VAL A 10 0.23 -5.90 -0.97
C VAL A 10 1.38 -5.89 0.05
N ARG A 11 2.43 -5.10 -0.20
CA ARG A 11 3.58 -5.01 0.71
C ARG A 11 3.24 -4.26 2.00
N ILE A 12 2.40 -3.22 1.92
CA ILE A 12 1.84 -2.54 3.09
C ILE A 12 1.08 -3.53 3.97
N ALA A 13 0.21 -4.35 3.38
CA ALA A 13 -0.57 -5.36 4.08
C ALA A 13 0.29 -6.48 4.72
N LYS A 14 1.50 -6.69 4.21
CA LYS A 14 2.53 -7.56 4.79
C LYS A 14 3.35 -6.88 5.90
N GLY A 15 3.08 -5.61 6.22
CA GLY A 15 3.77 -4.86 7.28
C GLY A 15 5.06 -4.16 6.86
N LEU A 16 5.39 -4.12 5.56
CA LEU A 16 6.64 -3.52 5.09
C LEU A 16 6.60 -1.98 5.17
N ARG A 17 7.71 -1.39 5.62
CA ARG A 17 7.96 0.05 5.66
C ARG A 17 8.35 0.56 4.26
N ASN A 18 8.18 1.86 4.02
CA ASN A 18 8.49 2.48 2.73
C ASN A 18 9.91 2.19 2.23
N LYS A 19 10.90 2.11 3.13
CA LYS A 19 12.29 1.78 2.78
C LYS A 19 12.44 0.34 2.26
N GLU A 20 11.74 -0.61 2.87
CA GLU A 20 11.77 -2.03 2.48
C GLU A 20 11.02 -2.24 1.16
N ILE A 21 9.89 -1.55 0.98
CA ILE A 21 9.15 -1.52 -0.27
C ILE A 21 10.00 -0.94 -1.40
N ALA A 22 10.67 0.19 -1.13
CA ALA A 22 11.57 0.84 -2.08
C ALA A 22 12.70 -0.09 -2.52
N ALA A 23 13.35 -0.76 -1.57
CA ALA A 23 14.39 -1.75 -1.85
C ALA A 23 13.85 -2.95 -2.66
N SER A 24 12.67 -3.47 -2.29
CA SER A 24 12.03 -4.59 -3.00
C SER A 24 11.62 -4.25 -4.44
N LEU A 25 11.33 -2.98 -4.73
CA LEU A 25 10.83 -2.53 -6.03
C LEU A 25 11.89 -1.83 -6.89
N GLY A 26 13.11 -1.61 -6.37
CA GLY A 26 14.16 -0.89 -7.08
C GLY A 26 13.83 0.59 -7.34
N ILE A 27 13.03 1.22 -6.48
CA ILE A 27 12.60 2.63 -6.62
C ILE A 27 12.98 3.45 -5.38
N SER A 28 12.86 4.77 -5.46
CA SER A 28 13.16 5.64 -4.32
C SER A 28 12.08 5.55 -3.22
N LYS A 29 12.48 5.78 -1.95
CA LYS A 29 11.53 5.90 -0.83
C LYS A 29 10.47 6.98 -1.10
N ARG A 30 10.85 8.10 -1.71
CA ARG A 30 9.95 9.21 -2.07
C ARG A 30 8.91 8.78 -3.10
N THR A 31 9.28 7.94 -4.06
CA THR A 31 8.34 7.35 -5.03
C THR A 31 7.33 6.44 -4.32
N VAL A 32 7.77 5.64 -3.35
CA VAL A 32 6.86 4.83 -2.52
C VAL A 32 5.92 5.72 -1.72
N GLU A 33 6.41 6.78 -1.09
CA GLU A 33 5.59 7.74 -0.34
C GLU A 33 4.50 8.36 -1.21
N TYR A 34 4.84 8.77 -2.44
CA TYR A 34 3.87 9.28 -3.41
C TYR A 34 2.77 8.25 -3.73
N HIS A 35 3.15 7.00 -4.03
CA HIS A 35 2.18 5.95 -4.28
C HIS A 35 1.33 5.61 -3.04
N VAL A 36 1.92 5.61 -1.84
CA VAL A 36 1.18 5.40 -0.58
C VAL A 36 0.10 6.47 -0.43
N SER A 37 0.44 7.75 -0.61
CA SER A 37 -0.55 8.83 -0.53
C SER A 37 -1.71 8.64 -1.51
N ASN A 38 -1.42 8.29 -2.76
CA ASN A 38 -2.45 8.01 -3.76
C ASN A 38 -3.31 6.78 -3.39
N ILE A 39 -2.71 5.74 -2.80
CA ILE A 39 -3.44 4.56 -2.32
C ILE A 39 -4.40 4.95 -1.21
N LEU A 40 -3.94 5.73 -0.22
CA LEU A 40 -4.78 6.19 0.88
C LEU A 40 -5.98 6.99 0.38
N GLU A 41 -5.74 7.93 -0.54
CA GLU A 41 -6.78 8.74 -1.18
C GLU A 41 -7.80 7.85 -1.94
N LYS A 42 -7.31 6.91 -2.76
CA LYS A 42 -8.17 6.01 -3.54
C LYS A 42 -8.97 5.02 -2.70
N LEU A 43 -8.44 4.61 -1.55
CA LEU A 43 -9.14 3.74 -0.60
C LEU A 43 -10.05 4.53 0.36
N GLY A 44 -9.96 5.86 0.37
CA GLY A 44 -10.71 6.72 1.30
C GLY A 44 -10.31 6.55 2.76
N VAL A 45 -9.07 6.09 3.01
CA VAL A 45 -8.53 5.82 4.35
C VAL A 45 -7.47 6.85 4.73
N LYS A 46 -7.27 7.06 6.03
CA LYS A 46 -6.37 8.09 6.55
C LYS A 46 -5.02 7.54 7.00
N SER A 47 -4.91 6.23 7.17
CA SER A 47 -3.71 5.61 7.69
C SER A 47 -3.27 4.39 6.90
N ARG A 48 -1.96 4.14 6.93
CA ARG A 48 -1.36 2.92 6.40
C ARG A 48 -1.96 1.66 7.02
N LEU A 49 -2.30 1.72 8.31
CA LEU A 49 -2.91 0.60 9.01
C LEU A 49 -4.32 0.32 8.47
N GLU A 50 -5.13 1.36 8.29
CA GLU A 50 -6.44 1.21 7.63
C GLU A 50 -6.31 0.65 6.21
N ALA A 51 -5.32 1.10 5.42
CA ALA A 51 -5.07 0.53 4.09
C ALA A 51 -4.70 -0.96 4.15
N ALA A 52 -3.87 -1.36 5.11
CA ALA A 52 -3.51 -2.75 5.33
C ALA A 52 -4.74 -3.60 5.71
N LEU A 53 -5.59 -3.12 6.62
CA LEU A 53 -6.82 -3.79 7.03
C LEU A 53 -7.80 -3.92 5.86
N ASN A 54 -8.01 -2.84 5.10
CA ASN A 54 -8.90 -2.86 3.95
C ASN A 54 -8.50 -3.90 2.91
N TYR A 55 -7.19 -4.06 2.67
CA TYR A 55 -6.68 -5.11 1.80
C TYR A 55 -6.96 -6.53 2.34
N GLN A 56 -6.83 -6.74 3.65
CA GLN A 56 -7.15 -8.04 4.27
C GLN A 56 -8.64 -8.35 4.21
N GLU A 57 -9.52 -7.36 4.41
CA GLU A 57 -10.98 -7.51 4.27
C GLU A 57 -11.35 -7.92 2.84
N ILE A 58 -10.79 -7.25 1.83
CA ILE A 58 -11.02 -7.59 0.42
C ILE A 58 -10.53 -9.01 0.11
N LYS A 59 -9.34 -9.38 0.60
CA LYS A 59 -8.75 -10.70 0.34
C LYS A 59 -9.50 -11.84 1.04
N SER A 60 -10.06 -11.56 2.23
CA SER A 60 -10.82 -12.53 3.02
C SER A 60 -12.30 -12.65 2.61
N GLY A 61 -12.76 -11.82 1.68
CA GLY A 61 -14.17 -11.81 1.22
C GLY A 61 -15.13 -11.21 2.23
N LEU A 62 -14.63 -10.42 3.19
CA LEU A 62 -15.39 -9.82 4.28
C LEU A 62 -15.98 -8.44 3.91
N LYS A 63 -16.09 -8.14 2.61
CA LYS A 63 -16.49 -6.82 2.11
C LYS A 63 -17.54 -6.92 1.02
#